data_AF-A0A084GDD4-F1
#
_entry.id   AF-A0A084GDD4-F1
#
_cell.length_a   1.000
_cell.length_b   1.000
_cell.length_c   1.000
_cell.angle_alpha   90.00
_cell.angle_beta   90.00
_cell.angle_gamma   90.00
#
_symmetry.space_group_name_H-M   'P 1'
#
loop_
_entity.id
_entity.type
_entity.pdbx_description
1 polymer ?
#
loop_
_entity_poly.entity_id
_entity_poly.type
_entity_poly.pdbx_seq_one_letter_code
_entity_poly.pdbx_strand_id
1 'polypeptide(L)'
;MPLDFPSEGYNLTEDPEVLPENLLRTECLKVFVEFLQTSGAANAKNHVILKIDFKTTCEGYRGTRISMDVKFDLVARGLMTRSRGISVHPNLPLSYIIDTLLHHRLHDFYFTNINARYYGCRDFIAQALTVLRSQTYIDPYIVRSIPTNPEMPVDSVFDALGMRFRGGGFSAFPIDRGSFAEFQRVEEGLPYDGSWRAAEIESLISSL
;
A
#
# COMPACT_ATOMS: atom_id res chain seq x y z
N MET A 1 -21.04 11.74 1.45
CA MET A 1 -20.05 12.69 0.89
C MET A 1 -18.98 11.90 0.15
N PRO A 2 -18.47 12.40 -1.00
CA PRO A 2 -17.19 11.97 -1.57
C PRO A 2 -16.08 12.09 -0.51
N LEU A 3 -15.05 11.23 -0.55
CA LEU A 3 -13.78 11.60 0.07
C LEU A 3 -13.11 12.60 -0.86
N ASP A 4 -13.18 13.88 -0.52
CA ASP A 4 -12.17 14.82 -0.98
C ASP A 4 -10.90 14.48 -0.23
N PHE A 5 -9.85 14.09 -0.95
CA PHE A 5 -8.51 14.26 -0.40
C PHE A 5 -8.31 15.77 -0.29
N PRO A 6 -7.90 16.31 0.87
CA PRO A 6 -7.61 17.72 0.94
C PRO A 6 -6.57 18.06 -0.15
N SER A 7 -6.62 19.26 -0.71
CA SER A 7 -5.56 19.80 -1.59
C SER A 7 -4.18 19.82 -0.91
N GLU A 8 -4.13 19.46 0.36
CA GLU A 8 -2.95 19.33 1.21
C GLU A 8 -2.30 17.95 0.98
N GLY A 9 -1.32 17.93 0.10
CA GLY A 9 -0.48 16.78 -0.16
C GLY A 9 0.77 17.22 -0.91
N TYR A 10 1.78 16.36 -0.91
CA TYR A 10 3.07 16.62 -1.53
C TYR A 10 3.27 15.65 -2.69
N ASN A 11 3.50 16.16 -3.89
CA ASN A 11 3.70 15.32 -5.08
C ASN A 11 5.18 15.03 -5.29
N LEU A 12 5.66 13.93 -4.68
CA LEU A 12 7.06 13.51 -4.77
C LEU A 12 7.50 13.05 -6.17
N THR A 13 6.54 12.85 -7.09
CA THR A 13 6.86 12.53 -8.49
C THR A 13 7.26 13.79 -9.27
N GLU A 14 6.66 14.94 -8.92
CA GLU A 14 6.96 16.22 -9.55
C GLU A 14 8.10 16.95 -8.84
N ASP A 15 8.14 16.86 -7.50
CA ASP A 15 9.18 17.47 -6.68
C ASP A 15 9.54 16.56 -5.49
N PRO A 16 10.63 15.77 -5.61
CA PRO A 16 11.07 14.86 -4.54
C PRO A 16 11.52 15.56 -3.25
N GLU A 17 11.85 16.86 -3.30
CA GLU A 17 12.40 17.63 -2.16
C GLU A 17 11.34 18.49 -1.47
N VAL A 18 10.08 18.42 -1.91
CA VAL A 18 9.00 19.31 -1.46
C VAL A 18 8.59 19.13 0.01
N LEU A 19 9.01 18.04 0.67
CA LEU A 19 8.58 17.72 2.04
C LEU A 19 9.28 18.60 3.08
N PRO A 20 8.54 19.18 4.05
CA PRO A 20 9.13 19.94 5.13
C PRO A 20 10.09 19.10 6.00
N GLU A 21 11.24 19.66 6.38
CA GLU A 21 12.26 18.96 7.18
C GLU A 21 11.72 18.45 8.53
N ASN A 22 10.84 19.20 9.18
CA ASN A 22 10.20 18.81 10.44
C ASN A 22 9.34 17.55 10.27
N LEU A 23 8.64 17.41 9.14
CA LEU A 23 7.88 16.21 8.82
C LEU A 23 8.82 15.03 8.57
N LEU A 24 9.88 15.25 7.79
CA LEU A 24 10.92 14.24 7.50
C LEU A 24 11.62 13.72 8.77
N ARG A 25 11.85 14.56 9.77
CA ARG A 25 12.46 14.18 11.06
C ARG A 25 11.48 13.50 12.03
N THR A 26 10.19 13.43 11.71
CA THR A 26 9.18 12.86 12.61
C THR A 26 9.34 11.34 12.69
N GLU A 27 9.42 10.80 13.91
CA GLU A 27 9.54 9.36 14.14
C GLU A 27 8.23 8.63 13.81
N CYS A 28 8.35 7.55 13.05
CA CYS A 28 7.27 6.63 12.71
C CYS A 28 6.96 5.74 13.91
N LEU A 29 5.67 5.56 14.20
CA LEU A 29 5.16 4.66 15.23
C LEU A 29 4.75 3.31 14.64
N LYS A 30 3.93 3.34 13.59
CA LYS A 30 3.34 2.16 12.96
C LYS A 30 3.14 2.40 11.48
N VAL A 31 3.29 1.34 10.68
CA VAL A 31 2.95 1.32 9.26
C VAL A 31 1.70 0.46 9.09
N PHE A 32 0.80 0.89 8.22
CA PHE A 32 -0.40 0.17 7.84
C PHE A 32 -0.48 0.07 6.32
N VAL A 33 -0.89 -1.08 5.82
CA VAL A 33 -1.37 -1.22 4.44
C VAL A 33 -2.89 -1.11 4.48
N GLU A 34 -3.43 -0.04 3.89
CA GLU A 34 -4.87 0.18 3.83
C GLU A 34 -5.42 -0.23 2.48
N PHE A 35 -6.41 -1.13 2.49
CA PHE A 35 -7.17 -1.54 1.32
C PHE A 35 -8.46 -0.72 1.29
N LEU A 36 -8.53 0.22 0.35
CA LEU A 36 -9.67 1.09 0.12
C LEU A 36 -10.63 0.42 -0.88
N GLN A 37 -11.91 0.40 -0.52
CA GLN A 37 -12.96 -0.01 -1.44
C GLN A 37 -13.22 1.09 -2.47
N THR A 38 -13.23 0.73 -3.74
CA THR A 38 -13.58 1.63 -4.84
C THR A 38 -15.06 1.45 -5.17
N SER A 39 -15.85 2.51 -4.99
CA SER A 39 -17.26 2.53 -5.41
C SER A 39 -17.35 2.95 -6.88
N GLY A 40 -18.04 2.19 -7.74
CA GLY A 40 -18.40 2.68 -9.08
C GLY A 40 -18.25 1.70 -10.24
N ALA A 41 -17.59 0.55 -10.06
CA ALA A 41 -17.62 -0.52 -11.06
C ALA A 41 -17.69 -1.88 -10.37
N ALA A 42 -18.49 -2.79 -10.92
CA ALA A 42 -18.67 -4.16 -10.41
C ALA A 42 -17.35 -4.94 -10.26
N ASN A 43 -16.24 -4.44 -10.83
CA ASN A 43 -14.92 -5.05 -10.81
C ASN A 43 -13.77 -4.14 -10.30
N ALA A 44 -14.05 -2.93 -9.79
CA ALA A 44 -12.99 -2.01 -9.36
C ALA A 44 -12.11 -2.64 -8.26
N LYS A 45 -10.79 -2.71 -8.50
CA LYS A 45 -9.82 -3.31 -7.58
C LYS A 45 -9.72 -2.45 -6.32
N ASN A 46 -9.41 -3.08 -5.19
CA ASN A 46 -9.16 -2.33 -3.97
C ASN A 46 -7.91 -1.47 -4.23
N HIS A 47 -8.06 -0.16 -4.08
CA HIS A 47 -6.91 0.73 -4.09
C HIS A 47 -6.13 0.47 -2.79
N VAL A 48 -4.80 0.49 -2.87
CA VAL A 48 -3.95 0.15 -1.73
C VAL A 48 -2.98 1.28 -1.48
N ILE A 49 -2.88 1.69 -0.22
CA ILE A 49 -2.01 2.78 0.23
C ILE A 49 -1.19 2.34 1.42
N LEU A 50 -0.06 3.01 1.63
CA LEU A 50 0.76 2.88 2.83
C LEU A 50 0.42 4.04 3.77
N LYS A 51 -0.16 3.76 4.93
CA LYS A 51 -0.39 4.75 5.98
C LYS A 51 0.67 4.61 7.06
N ILE A 52 1.21 5.73 7.52
CA ILE A 52 2.27 5.78 8.54
C ILE A 52 1.74 6.64 9.67
N ASP A 53 1.56 6.06 10.86
CA ASP A 53 1.23 6.81 12.07
C ASP A 53 2.53 7.33 12.72
N PHE A 54 2.51 8.57 13.20
CA PHE A 54 3.65 9.19 13.89
C PHE A 54 3.62 8.92 15.39
N LYS A 55 4.81 8.88 16.00
CA LYS A 55 4.98 8.71 17.45
C LYS A 55 4.53 9.94 18.23
N THR A 56 4.76 11.12 17.67
CA THR A 56 4.29 12.41 18.16
C THR A 56 3.56 13.15 17.04
N THR A 57 2.61 14.02 17.40
CA THR A 57 1.96 14.88 16.41
C THR A 57 2.98 15.90 15.88
N CYS A 58 3.09 16.05 14.57
CA CYS A 58 3.92 17.04 13.91
C CYS A 58 3.01 18.02 13.18
N GLU A 59 3.02 19.31 13.57
CA GLU A 59 2.19 20.36 12.94
C GLU A 59 0.69 20.01 12.85
N GLY A 60 0.16 19.29 13.84
CA GLY A 60 -1.23 18.83 13.85
C GLY A 60 -1.47 17.50 13.11
N TYR A 61 -0.51 17.02 12.33
CA TYR A 61 -0.56 15.72 11.66
C TYR A 61 -0.19 14.57 12.62
N ARG A 62 -1.01 13.52 12.62
CA ARG A 62 -0.78 12.28 13.37
C ARG A 62 -0.11 11.18 12.55
N GLY A 63 0.13 11.44 11.28
CA GLY A 63 0.62 10.46 10.32
C GLY A 63 0.54 10.99 8.91
N THR A 64 1.02 10.17 7.97
CA THR A 64 0.98 10.44 6.53
C THR A 64 0.45 9.23 5.76
N ARG A 65 0.09 9.43 4.50
CA ARG A 65 -0.26 8.37 3.54
C ARG A 65 0.61 8.51 2.31
N ILE A 66 1.15 7.40 1.85
CA ILE A 66 1.89 7.29 0.60
C ILE A 66 1.04 6.44 -0.36
N SER A 67 0.75 7.01 -1.51
CA SER A 67 -0.08 6.41 -2.55
C SER A 67 0.37 6.88 -3.91
N MET A 68 0.28 6.02 -4.91
CA MET A 68 0.31 6.44 -6.31
C MET A 68 -1.12 6.62 -6.77
N ASP A 69 -1.41 7.74 -7.43
CA ASP A 69 -2.74 8.03 -7.95
C ASP A 69 -2.70 8.27 -9.46
N VAL A 70 -3.78 7.88 -10.14
CA VAL A 70 -3.99 8.27 -11.53
C VAL A 70 -4.60 9.66 -11.47
N LYS A 71 -4.05 10.64 -12.20
CA LYS A 71 -4.70 11.96 -12.38
C LYS A 71 -6.05 11.78 -13.11
N PHE A 72 -7.09 11.42 -12.38
CA PHE A 72 -8.47 11.27 -12.85
C PHE A 72 -9.41 11.54 -11.67
N ASP A 73 -10.59 12.10 -11.96
CA ASP A 73 -11.68 12.36 -10.98
C ASP A 73 -12.34 11.07 -10.48
N LEU A 74 -11.55 10.06 -10.09
CA LEU A 74 -12.02 8.83 -9.51
C LEU A 74 -12.41 9.11 -8.06
N VAL A 75 -13.70 9.42 -7.88
CA VAL A 75 -14.34 9.52 -6.57
C VAL A 75 -14.29 8.16 -5.87
N ALA A 76 -13.17 7.86 -5.21
CA ALA A 76 -13.08 6.76 -4.27
C ALA A 76 -13.96 7.11 -3.06
N ARG A 77 -15.22 6.62 -3.03
CA ARG A 77 -16.02 6.72 -1.80
C ARG A 77 -15.44 5.70 -0.82
N GLY A 78 -14.63 6.17 0.13
CA GLY A 78 -14.03 5.34 1.18
C GLY A 78 -15.08 4.89 2.18
N LEU A 79 -15.91 3.95 1.74
CA LEU A 79 -16.81 3.20 2.57
C LEU A 79 -16.15 1.85 2.80
N MET A 80 -15.66 1.67 4.03
CA MET A 80 -14.88 0.55 4.54
C MET A 80 -13.42 0.48 4.09
N THR A 81 -12.55 1.00 4.97
CA THR A 81 -11.11 0.76 4.91
C THR A 81 -10.78 -0.50 5.71
N ARG A 82 -10.05 -1.43 5.11
CA ARG A 82 -9.39 -2.49 5.87
C ARG A 82 -7.91 -2.17 6.01
N SER A 83 -7.40 -2.05 7.22
CA SER A 83 -5.99 -1.71 7.47
C SER A 83 -5.24 -2.89 8.09
N ARG A 84 -4.01 -3.13 7.64
CA ARG A 84 -3.10 -4.15 8.18
C ARG A 84 -1.88 -3.48 8.75
N GLY A 85 -1.80 -3.43 10.08
CA GLY A 85 -0.68 -2.86 10.80
C GLY A 85 0.48 -3.84 10.83
N ILE A 86 1.66 -3.33 10.53
CA ILE A 86 2.94 -4.01 10.62
C ILE A 86 3.88 -3.23 11.55
N SER A 87 4.87 -3.92 12.10
CA SER A 87 5.85 -3.31 12.99
C SER A 87 6.85 -2.46 12.19
N VAL A 88 7.31 -1.38 12.82
CA VAL A 88 8.33 -0.48 12.31
C VAL A 88 9.53 -0.53 13.24
N HIS A 89 10.74 -0.42 12.69
CA HIS A 89 11.95 -0.32 13.48
C HIS A 89 11.85 0.86 14.48
N PRO A 90 12.30 0.70 15.74
CA PRO A 90 12.26 1.79 16.71
C PRO A 90 12.98 3.05 16.23
N ASN A 91 12.37 4.21 16.52
CA ASN A 91 12.89 5.54 16.22
C ASN A 91 13.19 5.79 14.73
N LEU A 92 12.51 5.10 13.81
CA LEU A 92 12.66 5.30 12.37
C LEU A 92 12.07 6.65 11.94
N PRO A 93 12.87 7.63 11.47
CA PRO A 93 12.34 8.89 10.95
C PRO A 93 11.61 8.67 9.63
N LEU A 94 10.62 9.51 9.32
CA LEU A 94 9.91 9.45 8.04
C LEU A 94 10.87 9.61 6.85
N SER A 95 11.93 10.42 6.97
CA SER A 95 12.92 10.60 5.92
C SER A 95 13.51 9.29 5.43
N TYR A 96 13.78 8.34 6.33
CA TYR A 96 14.37 7.06 5.93
C TYR A 96 13.46 6.28 5.00
N ILE A 97 12.14 6.32 5.25
CA ILE A 97 11.14 5.71 4.37
C ILE A 97 11.12 6.45 3.03
N ILE A 98 10.98 7.79 3.05
CA ILE A 98 10.87 8.59 1.82
C ILE A 98 12.14 8.48 0.97
N ASP A 99 13.31 8.73 1.55
CA ASP A 99 14.61 8.66 0.89
C ASP A 99 14.83 7.28 0.27
N THR A 100 14.39 6.21 0.93
CA THR A 100 14.48 4.86 0.39
C THR A 100 13.58 4.67 -0.84
N LEU A 101 12.33 5.13 -0.80
CA LEU A 101 11.43 5.03 -1.96
C LEU A 101 11.95 5.89 -3.14
N LEU A 102 12.52 7.06 -2.85
CA LEU A 102 13.10 7.95 -3.84
C LEU A 102 14.41 7.40 -4.43
N HIS A 103 15.32 6.89 -3.59
CA HIS A 103 16.59 6.30 -3.98
C HIS A 103 16.39 5.10 -4.91
N HIS A 104 15.39 4.27 -4.63
CA HIS A 104 15.01 3.15 -5.50
C HIS A 104 14.12 3.57 -6.68
N ARG A 105 13.88 4.87 -6.89
CA ARG A 105 13.08 5.43 -7.99
C ARG A 105 11.68 4.84 -8.10
N LEU A 106 11.08 4.47 -6.96
CA LEU A 106 9.71 3.93 -6.93
C LEU A 106 8.66 4.98 -7.26
N HIS A 107 8.99 6.27 -7.13
CA HIS A 107 8.14 7.38 -7.56
C HIS A 107 7.99 7.47 -9.09
N ASP A 108 8.93 6.92 -9.86
CA ASP A 108 8.85 6.82 -11.33
C ASP A 108 8.03 5.60 -11.77
N PHE A 109 6.81 5.51 -11.25
CA PHE A 109 5.89 4.41 -11.47
C PHE A 109 4.69 4.82 -12.34
N TYR A 110 4.30 3.91 -13.22
CA TYR A 110 3.23 4.08 -14.18
C TYR A 110 2.19 2.97 -14.05
N PHE A 111 0.92 3.37 -14.05
CA PHE A 111 -0.18 2.42 -14.10
C PHE A 111 -0.31 1.80 -15.50
N THR A 112 -0.50 0.49 -15.54
CA THR A 112 -0.85 -0.20 -16.78
C THR A 112 -2.33 0.03 -17.08
N ASN A 113 -2.69 0.47 -18.29
CA ASN A 113 -4.08 0.62 -18.72
C ASN A 113 -4.47 -0.51 -19.68
N ILE A 114 -5.43 -1.34 -19.28
CA ILE A 114 -6.01 -2.39 -20.13
C ILE A 114 -7.53 -2.25 -20.11
N ASN A 115 -8.14 -2.05 -21.28
CA ASN A 115 -9.59 -1.89 -21.43
C ASN A 115 -10.17 -0.78 -20.52
N ALA A 116 -9.51 0.39 -20.47
CA ALA A 116 -9.88 1.54 -19.64
C ALA A 116 -9.89 1.26 -18.12
N ARG A 117 -9.09 0.27 -17.68
CA ARG A 117 -8.86 -0.03 -16.27
C ARG A 117 -7.38 0.12 -15.96
N TYR A 118 -7.09 0.76 -14.83
CA TYR A 118 -5.73 0.99 -14.35
C TYR A 118 -5.31 -0.10 -13.36
N TYR A 119 -4.08 -0.57 -13.53
CA TYR A 119 -3.50 -1.65 -12.74
C TYR A 119 -2.13 -1.26 -12.20
N GLY A 120 -1.79 -1.83 -11.04
CA GLY A 120 -0.46 -1.67 -10.45
C GLY A 120 -0.40 -0.99 -9.07
N CYS A 121 -1.52 -0.54 -8.49
CA CYS A 121 -1.51 0.00 -7.11
C CYS A 121 -0.87 -0.98 -6.11
N ARG A 122 -1.24 -2.26 -6.23
CA ARG A 122 -0.69 -3.33 -5.37
C ARG A 122 0.75 -3.66 -5.71
N ASP A 123 1.15 -3.53 -6.97
CA ASP A 123 2.55 -3.72 -7.40
C ASP A 123 3.44 -2.65 -6.78
N PHE A 124 3.05 -1.38 -6.87
CA PHE A 124 3.76 -0.28 -6.20
C PHE A 124 3.92 -0.54 -4.69
N ILE A 125 2.84 -0.87 -3.98
CA ILE A 125 2.89 -1.12 -2.54
C ILE A 125 3.73 -2.37 -2.21
N ALA A 126 3.63 -3.44 -3.02
CA ALA A 126 4.45 -4.63 -2.84
C ALA A 126 5.94 -4.30 -2.99
N GLN A 127 6.33 -3.55 -4.02
CA GLN A 127 7.72 -3.15 -4.24
C GLN A 127 8.23 -2.20 -3.15
N ALA A 128 7.40 -1.23 -2.71
CA ALA A 128 7.73 -0.36 -1.60
C ALA A 128 8.00 -1.16 -0.31
N LEU A 129 7.14 -2.11 0.04
CA LEU A 129 7.33 -2.96 1.22
C LEU A 129 8.55 -3.87 1.09
N THR A 130 8.83 -4.40 -0.10
CA THR A 130 10.04 -5.22 -0.34
C THR A 130 11.30 -4.43 -0.06
N VAL A 131 11.40 -3.20 -0.56
CA VAL A 131 12.56 -2.34 -0.33
C VAL A 131 12.67 -1.93 1.14
N LEU A 132 11.56 -1.54 1.79
CA LEU A 132 11.58 -1.20 3.22
C LEU A 132 11.98 -2.40 4.09
N ARG A 133 11.55 -3.61 3.73
CA ARG A 133 11.96 -4.85 4.37
C ARG A 133 13.45 -5.13 4.17
N SER A 134 14.00 -4.92 2.97
CA SER A 134 15.43 -5.15 2.73
C SER A 134 16.32 -4.19 3.52
N GLN A 135 15.80 -3.01 3.89
CA GLN A 135 16.46 -2.06 4.80
C GLN A 135 16.18 -2.35 6.29
N THR A 136 15.47 -3.42 6.63
CA THR A 136 15.05 -3.79 8.00
C THR A 136 14.16 -2.77 8.71
N TYR A 137 13.54 -1.85 7.96
CA TYR A 137 12.69 -0.80 8.52
C TYR A 137 11.33 -1.30 8.97
N ILE A 138 10.86 -2.39 8.37
CA ILE A 138 9.58 -3.02 8.69
C ILE A 138 9.74 -4.51 8.88
N ASP A 139 8.86 -5.06 9.71
CA ASP A 139 8.58 -6.49 9.76
C ASP A 139 7.29 -6.76 8.95
N PRO A 140 7.30 -7.60 7.91
CA PRO A 140 6.12 -7.82 7.09
C PRO A 140 4.97 -8.57 7.79
N TYR A 141 5.17 -9.10 9.00
CA TYR A 141 4.13 -9.79 9.74
C TYR A 141 3.06 -8.83 10.28
N ILE A 142 1.80 -9.20 10.06
CA ILE A 142 0.60 -8.47 10.44
C ILE A 142 0.42 -8.60 11.95
N VAL A 143 0.68 -7.51 12.68
CA VAL A 143 0.45 -7.44 14.12
C VAL A 143 -0.95 -6.96 14.48
N ARG A 144 -1.67 -6.35 13.52
CA ARG A 144 -3.02 -5.83 13.74
C ARG A 144 -3.83 -5.80 12.45
N SER A 145 -5.08 -6.26 12.52
CA SER A 145 -6.06 -6.11 11.44
C SER A 145 -7.25 -5.26 11.89
N ILE A 146 -7.68 -4.34 11.04
CA ILE A 146 -8.88 -3.53 11.24
C ILE A 146 -9.77 -3.67 9.98
N PRO A 147 -11.07 -3.98 10.11
CA PRO A 147 -11.70 -4.59 11.29
C PRO A 147 -11.07 -5.96 11.60
N THR A 148 -11.18 -6.40 12.86
CA THR A 148 -10.63 -7.70 13.31
C THR A 148 -11.46 -8.89 12.81
N ASN A 149 -12.75 -8.68 12.52
CA ASN A 149 -13.67 -9.72 12.05
C ASN A 149 -14.05 -9.46 10.57
N PRO A 150 -13.96 -10.48 9.68
CA PRO A 150 -13.33 -11.79 9.89
C PRO A 150 -11.83 -11.69 10.18
N GLU A 151 -11.34 -12.68 10.93
CA GLU A 151 -9.92 -12.87 11.21
C GLU A 151 -9.15 -13.06 9.90
N MET A 152 -7.94 -12.53 9.84
CA MET A 152 -7.12 -12.60 8.64
C MET A 152 -6.58 -14.03 8.48
N PRO A 153 -6.78 -14.68 7.32
CA PRO A 153 -6.27 -16.03 7.13
C PRO A 153 -4.77 -16.07 6.84
N VAL A 154 -4.14 -14.90 6.65
CA VAL A 154 -2.71 -14.75 6.38
C VAL A 154 -2.07 -13.86 7.43
N ASP A 155 -0.82 -14.15 7.74
CA ASP A 155 0.00 -13.42 8.71
C ASP A 155 0.97 -12.44 8.05
N SER A 156 1.24 -12.55 6.75
CA SER A 156 2.12 -11.65 6.00
C SER A 156 1.34 -10.60 5.22
N VAL A 157 1.82 -9.35 5.26
CA VAL A 157 1.26 -8.26 4.46
C VAL A 157 1.41 -8.49 2.97
N PHE A 158 2.45 -9.22 2.52
CA PHE A 158 2.65 -9.56 1.11
C PHE A 158 1.56 -10.50 0.60
N ASP A 159 1.13 -11.45 1.43
CA ASP A 159 0.03 -12.34 1.07
C ASP A 159 -1.30 -11.60 1.05
N ALA A 160 -1.51 -10.69 2.02
CA ALA A 160 -2.70 -9.85 2.05
C ALA A 160 -2.85 -8.99 0.77
N LEU A 161 -1.74 -8.61 0.10
CA LEU A 161 -1.78 -7.93 -1.20
C LEU A 161 -2.29 -8.83 -2.33
N GLY A 162 -2.10 -10.14 -2.22
CA GLY A 162 -2.67 -11.17 -3.10
C GLY A 162 -4.14 -11.52 -2.81
N MET A 163 -4.80 -10.77 -1.93
CA MET A 163 -6.19 -11.02 -1.54
C MET A 163 -7.10 -9.85 -1.94
N ARG A 164 -8.41 -10.11 -1.99
CA ARG A 164 -9.44 -9.09 -2.12
C ARG A 164 -10.51 -9.26 -1.05
N PHE A 165 -10.94 -8.12 -0.52
CA PHE A 165 -11.93 -8.03 0.56
C PHE A 165 -13.26 -7.56 -0.02
N ARG A 166 -14.30 -8.39 0.03
CA ARG A 166 -15.65 -8.09 -0.46
C ARG A 166 -16.70 -8.65 0.49
N GLY A 167 -17.72 -7.85 0.84
CA GLY A 167 -18.93 -8.33 1.51
C GLY A 167 -18.71 -9.10 2.82
N GLY A 168 -17.61 -8.82 3.54
CA GLY A 168 -17.27 -9.54 4.76
C GLY A 168 -16.42 -10.80 4.56
N GLY A 169 -16.10 -11.21 3.34
CA GLY A 169 -15.26 -12.38 3.04
C GLY A 169 -13.94 -12.06 2.32
N PHE A 170 -13.21 -13.13 1.99
CA PHE A 170 -11.92 -13.12 1.31
C PHE A 170 -12.02 -13.79 -0.06
N SER A 171 -11.19 -13.37 -1.00
CA SER A 171 -11.00 -14.03 -2.30
C SER A 171 -9.55 -13.87 -2.71
N ALA A 172 -8.97 -14.89 -3.34
CA ALA A 172 -7.65 -14.75 -3.95
C ALA A 172 -7.74 -13.77 -5.11
N PHE A 173 -6.76 -12.89 -5.18
CA PHE A 173 -6.72 -11.84 -6.18
C PHE A 173 -5.28 -11.41 -6.42
N PRO A 174 -4.58 -12.06 -7.36
CA PRO A 174 -3.17 -11.83 -7.60
C PRO A 174 -2.83 -10.36 -7.87
N ILE A 175 -1.57 -10.00 -7.65
CA ILE A 175 -1.04 -8.66 -7.90
C ILE A 175 -0.92 -8.46 -9.41
N ASP A 176 -1.56 -7.41 -9.90
CA ASP A 176 -1.36 -6.93 -11.25
C ASP A 176 -0.16 -5.98 -11.32
N ARG A 177 0.64 -6.14 -12.36
CA ARG A 177 1.84 -5.34 -12.61
C ARG A 177 1.47 -3.93 -13.12
N GLY A 178 2.13 -2.93 -12.54
CA GLY A 178 2.33 -1.64 -13.21
C GLY A 178 3.61 -1.66 -14.05
N SER A 179 4.18 -0.49 -14.27
CA SER A 179 5.47 -0.32 -14.92
C SER A 179 6.36 0.61 -14.10
N PHE A 180 7.64 0.28 -14.00
CA PHE A 180 8.65 1.14 -13.39
C PHE A 180 9.63 1.56 -14.48
N ALA A 181 10.02 2.83 -14.52
CA ALA A 181 10.99 3.30 -15.52
C ALA A 181 12.39 2.70 -15.28
N GLU A 182 12.84 2.70 -14.02
CA GLU A 182 14.23 2.38 -13.67
C GLU A 182 14.36 1.38 -12.50
N PHE A 183 13.26 1.03 -11.85
CA PHE A 183 13.29 0.09 -10.73
C PHE A 183 13.14 -1.36 -11.22
N GLN A 184 14.06 -2.22 -10.83
CA GLN A 184 13.97 -3.66 -11.06
C GLN A 184 13.00 -4.29 -10.05
N ARG A 185 11.84 -4.69 -10.55
CA ARG A 185 10.81 -5.39 -9.77
C ARG A 185 11.37 -6.67 -9.15
N VAL A 186 11.09 -6.87 -7.85
CA VAL A 186 11.25 -8.15 -7.17
C VAL A 186 9.97 -8.95 -7.35
N GLU A 187 10.05 -10.16 -7.91
CA GLU A 187 8.87 -11.02 -8.10
C GLU A 187 8.85 -12.24 -7.18
N GLU A 188 10.01 -12.65 -6.69
CA GLU A 188 10.15 -13.84 -5.85
C GLU A 188 9.35 -13.70 -4.55
N GLY A 189 8.52 -14.72 -4.26
CA GLY A 189 7.70 -14.76 -3.05
C GLY A 189 6.48 -13.82 -3.05
N LEU A 190 6.22 -13.10 -4.13
CA LEU A 190 5.04 -12.24 -4.25
C LEU A 190 3.89 -12.93 -5.01
N PRO A 191 2.63 -12.68 -4.63
CA PRO A 191 1.46 -13.31 -5.23
C PRO A 191 1.06 -12.63 -6.55
N TYR A 192 1.98 -12.55 -7.51
CA TYR A 192 1.66 -12.16 -8.88
C TYR A 192 0.84 -13.22 -9.60
N ASP A 193 0.11 -12.80 -10.63
CA ASP A 193 -0.61 -13.74 -11.50
C ASP A 193 0.33 -14.82 -12.07
N GLY A 194 -0.12 -16.07 -12.00
CA GLY A 194 0.65 -17.26 -12.37
C GLY A 194 1.75 -17.68 -11.39
N SER A 195 1.96 -16.97 -10.27
CA SER A 195 2.97 -17.37 -9.28
C SER A 195 2.49 -18.51 -8.39
N TRP A 196 3.43 -19.32 -7.88
CA TRP A 196 3.12 -20.38 -6.91
C TRP A 196 2.48 -19.80 -5.64
N ARG A 197 2.88 -18.59 -5.24
CA ARG A 197 2.34 -17.93 -4.03
C ARG A 197 0.88 -17.50 -4.24
N ALA A 198 0.51 -17.06 -5.44
CA ALA A 198 -0.88 -16.77 -5.77
C ALA A 198 -1.77 -18.04 -5.68
N ALA A 199 -1.28 -19.17 -6.19
CA ALA A 199 -1.99 -20.46 -6.12
C ALA A 199 -2.15 -20.95 -4.67
N GLU A 200 -1.15 -20.73 -3.82
CA GLU A 200 -1.22 -21.08 -2.39
C GLU A 200 -2.28 -20.25 -1.66
N ILE A 201 -2.34 -18.94 -1.91
CA ILE A 201 -3.38 -18.06 -1.34
C ILE A 201 -4.77 -18.50 -1.81
N GLU A 202 -4.93 -18.91 -3.06
CA GLU A 202 -6.18 -19.44 -3.59
C GLU A 202 -6.61 -20.73 -2.90
N SER A 203 -5.67 -21.67 -2.71
CA SER A 203 -5.93 -22.90 -1.97
C SER A 203 -6.32 -22.63 -0.51
N LEU A 204 -5.62 -21.71 0.14
CA LEU A 204 -5.90 -21.31 1.53
C LEU A 204 -7.31 -20.74 1.65
N ILE A 205 -7.68 -19.79 0.79
CA ILE A 205 -8.99 -19.15 0.85
C ILE A 205 -10.12 -20.11 0.50
N SER A 206 -9.90 -21.04 -0.43
CA SER A 206 -10.89 -22.07 -0.78
C SER A 206 -11.17 -23.05 0.35
N SER A 207 -10.33 -23.08 1.39
CA SER A 207 -10.49 -23.94 2.57
C SER A 207 -11.20 -23.27 3.76
N LEU A 208 -11.50 -21.97 3.67
CA LEU A 208 -12.19 -21.16 4.70
C LEU A 208 -13.72 -21.23 4.54
#